data_AF-A0A2W4LRY3-F1
#
_entry.id   AF-A0A2W4LRY3-F1
#
_cell.length_a   1.000
_cell.length_b   1.000
_cell.length_c   1.000
_cell.angle_alpha   90.00
_cell.angle_beta   90.00
_cell.angle_gamma   90.00
#
_symmetry.space_group_name_H-M   'P 1'
#
loop_
_entity.id
_entity.type
_entity.pdbx_description
1 polymer ?
#
loop_
_entity_poly.entity_id
_entity_poly.type
_entity_poly.pdbx_seq_one_letter_code
_entity_poly.pdbx_strand_id
1 'polypeptide(L)'
;MKYRLIPINESIKPDEKIRNLIKPYEEELNAKMDEVIGEALVDLVGEREKVRTSETNLGNFIADWMRTALSADIAITNAGGIRASIAKGPIRVRDIYSVLPFDNLLVLVELTGSQVIEALENAYSKYPLADGRFAQISGIKVTIDPSREPGQRVTEVLVNGVPIDPQGKYKVATNDFLYNGGDGYEVFKQGKFLGWSTGEWMRDELIRYLRQYPKVNPAVEGRIIILNQQSSLHPAIDDKAA
;
A
#
# COMPACT_ATOMS: atom_id res chain seq x y z
N MET A 1 2.36 -20.67 -40.36
CA MET A 1 1.54 -19.44 -40.52
C MET A 1 2.34 -18.26 -39.97
N LYS A 2 2.45 -17.15 -40.72
CA LYS A 2 3.05 -15.90 -40.25
C LYS A 2 1.91 -14.97 -39.81
N TYR A 3 1.89 -14.56 -38.55
CA TYR A 3 1.02 -13.49 -38.07
C TYR A 3 1.84 -12.21 -37.88
N ARG A 4 1.15 -11.06 -37.85
CA ARG A 4 1.74 -9.74 -37.57
C ARG A 4 0.87 -9.04 -36.54
N LEU A 5 1.46 -8.66 -35.41
CA LEU A 5 0.79 -7.81 -34.43
C LEU A 5 0.63 -6.40 -35.00
N ILE A 6 -0.58 -5.86 -34.91
CA ILE A 6 -0.85 -4.46 -35.27
C ILE A 6 -0.92 -3.68 -33.96
N PRO A 7 0.06 -2.81 -33.67
CA PRO A 7 0.02 -2.01 -32.44
C PRO A 7 -1.11 -0.98 -32.51
N ILE A 8 -1.93 -0.93 -31.46
CA ILE A 8 -2.93 0.13 -31.28
C ILE A 8 -2.23 1.29 -30.57
N ASN A 9 -2.05 2.41 -31.27
CA ASN A 9 -1.38 3.62 -30.78
C ASN A 9 -2.01 4.88 -31.38
N GLU A 10 -1.47 6.05 -31.03
CA GLU A 10 -2.00 7.36 -31.44
C GLU A 10 -2.05 7.61 -32.95
N SER A 11 -1.32 6.84 -33.77
CA SER A 11 -1.36 6.98 -35.23
C SER A 11 -2.64 6.42 -35.86
N ILE A 12 -3.41 5.60 -35.13
CA ILE A 12 -4.70 5.08 -35.56
C ILE A 12 -5.78 6.06 -35.11
N LYS A 13 -6.44 6.72 -36.08
CA LYS A 13 -7.56 7.62 -35.78
C LYS A 13 -8.73 6.83 -35.19
N PRO A 14 -9.31 7.27 -34.06
CA PRO A 14 -10.53 6.67 -33.53
C PRO A 14 -11.68 6.77 -34.53
N ASP A 15 -12.54 5.74 -34.56
CA ASP A 15 -13.77 5.77 -35.34
C ASP A 15 -14.74 6.81 -34.75
N GLU A 16 -15.18 7.77 -35.56
CA GLU A 16 -16.02 8.88 -35.10
C GLU A 16 -17.41 8.42 -34.61
N LYS A 17 -17.96 7.32 -35.14
CA LYS A 17 -19.25 6.79 -34.66
C LYS A 17 -19.09 6.20 -33.27
N ILE A 18 -18.04 5.42 -33.05
CA ILE A 18 -17.72 4.86 -31.74
C ILE A 18 -17.37 5.98 -30.74
N ARG A 19 -16.57 6.96 -31.15
CA ARG A 19 -16.22 8.13 -30.33
C ARG A 19 -17.46 8.87 -29.85
N ASN A 20 -18.39 9.19 -30.76
CA ASN A 20 -19.63 9.87 -30.39
C ASN A 20 -20.55 9.01 -29.52
N LEU A 21 -20.51 7.69 -29.68
CA LEU A 21 -21.25 6.75 -28.83
C LEU A 21 -20.71 6.72 -27.38
N ILE A 22 -19.38 6.74 -27.20
CA ILE A 22 -18.76 6.64 -25.87
C ILE A 22 -18.68 7.98 -25.13
N LYS A 23 -18.64 9.10 -25.86
CA LYS A 23 -18.47 10.45 -25.33
C LYS A 23 -19.38 10.78 -24.11
N PRO A 24 -20.70 10.55 -24.13
CA PRO A 24 -21.53 10.88 -22.96
C PRO A 24 -21.17 10.04 -21.72
N TYR A 25 -20.75 8.79 -21.89
CA TYR A 25 -20.29 7.93 -20.79
C TYR A 25 -18.95 8.39 -20.24
N GLU A 26 -18.05 8.84 -21.12
CA GLU A 26 -16.76 9.41 -20.74
C GLU A 26 -16.95 10.71 -19.94
N GLU A 27 -17.86 11.58 -20.37
CA GLU A 27 -18.20 12.82 -19.65
C GLU A 27 -18.80 12.54 -18.27
N GLU A 28 -19.75 11.60 -18.16
CA GLU A 28 -20.32 11.20 -16.88
C GLU A 28 -19.27 10.57 -15.95
N LEU A 29 -18.41 9.70 -16.50
CA LEU A 29 -17.33 9.07 -15.74
C LEU A 29 -16.33 10.10 -15.24
N ASN A 30 -15.89 11.03 -16.10
CA ASN A 30 -14.96 12.09 -15.74
C ASN A 30 -15.53 12.96 -14.62
N ALA A 31 -16.81 13.31 -14.68
CA ALA A 31 -17.46 14.08 -13.61
C ALA A 31 -17.40 13.36 -12.25
N LYS A 32 -17.61 12.03 -12.22
CA LYS A 32 -17.48 11.24 -10.98
C LYS A 32 -16.02 11.12 -10.53
N MET A 33 -15.11 10.91 -11.47
CA MET A 33 -13.68 10.76 -11.21
C MET A 33 -13.02 12.07 -10.72
N ASP A 34 -13.58 13.22 -11.08
CA ASP A 34 -13.10 14.54 -10.70
C ASP A 34 -13.69 15.10 -9.40
N GLU A 35 -14.63 14.38 -8.79
CA GLU A 35 -15.16 14.72 -7.47
C GLU A 35 -14.03 14.79 -6.44
N VAL A 36 -13.93 15.94 -5.76
CA VAL A 36 -13.00 16.13 -4.63
C VAL A 36 -13.62 15.51 -3.37
N ILE A 37 -12.90 14.57 -2.78
CA ILE A 37 -13.35 13.77 -1.63
C ILE A 37 -12.50 14.02 -0.38
N GLY A 38 -11.46 14.83 -0.47
CA GLY A 38 -10.59 15.19 0.64
C GLY A 38 -9.48 16.15 0.23
N GLU A 39 -8.52 16.37 1.13
CA GLU A 39 -7.36 17.21 0.95
C GLU A 39 -6.15 16.59 1.65
N ALA A 40 -5.06 16.41 0.90
CA ALA A 40 -3.76 16.03 1.41
C ALA A 40 -3.03 17.30 1.88
N LEU A 41 -2.65 17.36 3.16
CA LEU A 41 -1.93 18.50 3.74
C LEU A 41 -0.42 18.45 3.46
N VAL A 42 0.06 17.30 2.99
CA VAL A 42 1.44 16.99 2.60
C VAL A 42 1.41 16.11 1.33
N ASP A 43 2.54 16.00 0.62
CA ASP A 43 2.65 15.03 -0.46
C ASP A 43 2.58 13.60 0.10
N LEU A 44 1.72 12.78 -0.48
CA LEU A 44 1.53 11.38 -0.12
C LEU A 44 2.37 10.50 -1.04
N VAL A 45 3.46 9.95 -0.51
CA VAL A 45 4.50 9.28 -1.29
C VAL A 45 4.15 7.82 -1.55
N GLY A 46 3.80 7.50 -2.79
CA GLY A 46 3.49 6.14 -3.26
C GLY A 46 4.35 5.66 -4.43
N GLU A 47 5.39 6.40 -4.80
CA GLU A 47 6.32 6.00 -5.87
C GLU A 47 6.92 4.62 -5.61
N ARG A 48 6.99 3.80 -6.67
CA ARG A 48 7.41 2.40 -6.61
C ARG A 48 8.74 2.22 -5.88
N GLU A 49 9.71 3.06 -6.19
CA GLU A 49 11.08 2.99 -5.68
C GLU A 49 11.15 3.26 -4.18
N LYS A 50 10.18 3.99 -3.63
CA LYS A 50 10.12 4.36 -2.21
C LYS A 50 9.20 3.42 -1.42
N VAL A 51 7.95 3.28 -1.85
CA VAL A 51 6.93 2.50 -1.12
C VAL A 51 7.31 1.02 -1.00
N ARG A 52 8.15 0.50 -1.89
CA ARG A 52 8.62 -0.90 -1.87
C ARG A 52 9.97 -1.13 -1.21
N THR A 53 10.59 -0.09 -0.67
CA THR A 53 11.94 -0.18 -0.08
C THR A 53 12.05 0.56 1.25
N SER A 54 11.04 1.33 1.65
CA SER A 54 11.06 2.14 2.85
C SER A 54 9.65 2.39 3.36
N GLU A 55 9.53 2.81 4.61
CA GLU A 55 8.29 3.38 5.14
C GLU A 55 7.92 4.65 4.37
N THR A 56 6.66 4.75 3.93
CA THR A 56 6.14 5.99 3.35
C THR A 56 4.89 6.45 4.06
N ASN A 57 4.66 7.76 4.05
CA ASN A 57 3.49 8.34 4.69
C ASN A 57 2.16 7.91 4.04
N LEU A 58 2.12 7.67 2.72
CA LEU A 58 0.95 7.08 2.08
C LEU A 58 0.74 5.62 2.49
N GLY A 59 1.82 4.84 2.61
CA GLY A 59 1.77 3.48 3.16
C GLY A 59 1.21 3.45 4.57
N ASN A 60 1.70 4.35 5.43
CA ASN A 60 1.21 4.53 6.80
C ASN A 60 -0.28 4.88 6.82
N PHE A 61 -0.71 5.88 6.03
CA PHE A 61 -2.11 6.28 5.95
C PHE A 61 -3.04 5.13 5.55
N ILE A 62 -2.68 4.37 4.50
CA ILE A 62 -3.48 3.24 4.05
C ILE A 62 -3.54 2.16 5.12
N ALA A 63 -2.40 1.80 5.73
CA ALA A 63 -2.36 0.81 6.80
C ALA A 63 -3.15 1.25 8.04
N ASP A 64 -3.10 2.53 8.42
CA ASP A 64 -3.87 3.08 9.54
C ASP A 64 -5.37 3.05 9.28
N TRP A 65 -5.78 3.42 8.07
CA TRP A 65 -7.17 3.34 7.64
C TRP A 65 -7.66 1.89 7.69
N MET A 66 -6.92 0.94 7.12
CA MET A 66 -7.25 -0.50 7.16
C MET A 66 -7.42 -1.00 8.61
N ARG A 67 -6.47 -0.65 9.48
CA ARG A 67 -6.49 -1.03 10.89
C ARG A 67 -7.72 -0.49 11.61
N THR A 68 -8.03 0.79 11.38
CA THR A 68 -9.15 1.49 12.00
C THR A 68 -10.49 0.96 11.50
N ALA A 69 -10.64 0.78 10.19
CA ALA A 69 -11.86 0.29 9.56
C ALA A 69 -12.29 -1.08 10.08
N LEU A 70 -11.32 -1.96 10.38
CA LEU A 70 -11.57 -3.30 10.90
C LEU A 70 -11.41 -3.44 12.43
N SER A 71 -11.09 -2.36 13.16
CA SER A 71 -10.73 -2.43 14.58
C SER A 71 -9.70 -3.53 14.88
N ALA A 72 -8.66 -3.59 14.04
CA ALA A 72 -7.60 -4.58 14.11
C ALA A 72 -6.46 -4.12 15.03
N ASP A 73 -5.68 -5.07 15.54
CA ASP A 73 -4.48 -4.77 16.33
C ASP A 73 -3.35 -4.28 15.43
N ILE A 74 -3.23 -4.91 14.26
CA ILE A 74 -2.17 -4.74 13.27
C ILE A 74 -2.79 -4.55 11.90
N ALA A 75 -2.17 -3.77 11.02
CA ALA A 75 -2.41 -3.86 9.58
C ALA A 75 -1.13 -4.14 8.82
N ILE A 76 -1.23 -5.00 7.80
CA ILE A 76 -0.15 -5.32 6.86
C ILE A 76 -0.75 -5.22 5.46
N THR A 77 -0.12 -4.42 4.60
CA THR A 77 -0.48 -4.35 3.17
C THR A 77 0.78 -4.36 2.34
N ASN A 78 0.74 -5.04 1.19
CA ASN A 78 1.89 -5.10 0.28
C ASN A 78 1.97 -3.81 -0.54
N ALA A 79 3.17 -3.23 -0.58
CA ALA A 79 3.49 -2.03 -1.33
C ALA A 79 3.26 -2.18 -2.85
N GLY A 80 3.19 -3.41 -3.36
CA GLY A 80 2.79 -3.74 -4.71
C GLY A 80 1.39 -3.27 -5.08
N GLY A 81 0.50 -3.17 -4.07
CA GLY A 81 -0.87 -2.68 -4.16
C GLY A 81 -1.02 -1.15 -4.21
N ILE A 82 0.02 -0.40 -3.81
CA ILE A 82 0.05 1.07 -3.82
C ILE A 82 0.78 1.52 -5.09
N ARG A 83 0.08 2.23 -5.98
CA ARG A 83 0.51 2.39 -7.38
C ARG A 83 0.81 3.82 -7.83
N ALA A 84 0.46 4.81 -7.03
CA ALA A 84 0.68 6.22 -7.34
C ALA A 84 0.92 7.03 -6.06
N SER A 85 1.54 8.19 -6.22
CA SER A 85 1.57 9.25 -5.20
C SER A 85 0.35 10.17 -5.36
N ILE A 86 0.04 10.94 -4.31
CA ILE A 86 -0.93 12.05 -4.38
C ILE A 86 -0.20 13.32 -3.94
N ALA A 87 -0.19 14.34 -4.78
CA ALA A 87 0.40 15.63 -4.43
C ALA A 87 -0.41 16.30 -3.32
N LYS A 88 0.25 17.16 -2.53
CA LYS A 88 -0.43 18.06 -1.59
C LYS A 88 -1.54 18.84 -2.30
N GLY A 89 -2.72 18.91 -1.67
CA GLY A 89 -3.89 19.61 -2.20
C GLY A 89 -5.11 18.70 -2.30
N PRO A 90 -6.08 19.03 -3.19
CA PRO A 90 -7.32 18.27 -3.32
C PRO A 90 -7.08 16.81 -3.70
N ILE A 91 -7.74 15.90 -2.99
CA ILE A 91 -7.79 14.46 -3.30
C ILE A 91 -9.08 14.21 -4.06
N ARG A 92 -8.99 13.65 -5.26
CA ARG A 92 -10.13 13.27 -6.10
C ARG A 92 -10.35 11.76 -6.11
N VAL A 93 -11.53 11.34 -6.56
CA VAL A 93 -11.84 9.91 -6.77
C VAL A 93 -10.81 9.24 -7.68
N ARG A 94 -10.40 9.89 -8.79
CA ARG A 94 -9.37 9.37 -9.71
C ARG A 94 -8.03 9.10 -9.04
N ASP A 95 -7.68 9.88 -8.01
CA ASP A 95 -6.41 9.72 -7.31
C ASP A 95 -6.44 8.41 -6.53
N ILE A 96 -7.55 8.09 -5.86
CA ILE A 96 -7.71 6.82 -5.13
C ILE A 96 -7.76 5.61 -6.08
N TYR A 97 -8.42 5.73 -7.24
CA TYR A 97 -8.35 4.72 -8.29
C TYR A 97 -6.93 4.52 -8.82
N SER A 98 -6.13 5.58 -8.89
CA SER A 98 -4.72 5.50 -9.30
C SER A 98 -3.84 4.87 -8.22
N VAL A 99 -4.12 5.14 -6.94
CA VAL A 99 -3.37 4.58 -5.80
C VAL A 99 -3.70 3.11 -5.57
N LEU A 100 -4.97 2.73 -5.54
CA LEU A 100 -5.50 1.38 -5.29
C LEU A 100 -6.30 0.85 -6.49
N PRO A 101 -5.66 0.57 -7.64
CA PRO A 101 -6.36 0.23 -8.88
C PRO A 101 -6.90 -1.21 -8.92
N PHE A 102 -6.60 -2.04 -7.94
CA PHE A 102 -7.01 -3.44 -7.91
C PHE A 102 -8.37 -3.60 -7.23
N ASP A 103 -9.14 -4.59 -7.67
CA ASP A 103 -10.40 -5.03 -7.07
C ASP A 103 -10.15 -5.89 -5.82
N ASN A 104 -9.32 -5.38 -4.91
CA ASN A 104 -9.05 -6.06 -3.64
C ASN A 104 -10.14 -5.73 -2.61
N LEU A 105 -10.42 -6.68 -1.74
CA LEU A 105 -11.29 -6.52 -0.56
C LEU A 105 -10.45 -6.38 0.71
N LEU A 106 -11.00 -5.69 1.71
CA LEU A 106 -10.40 -5.54 3.03
C LEU A 106 -10.81 -6.72 3.93
N VAL A 107 -9.82 -7.40 4.52
CA VAL A 107 -9.96 -8.68 5.23
C VAL A 107 -9.40 -8.60 6.65
N LEU A 108 -10.13 -9.19 7.60
CA LEU A 108 -9.66 -9.39 8.96
C LEU A 108 -9.32 -10.86 9.21
N VAL A 109 -8.10 -11.11 9.67
CA VAL A 109 -7.57 -12.44 9.95
C VAL A 109 -6.96 -12.46 11.34
N GLU A 110 -7.19 -13.52 12.12
CA GLU A 110 -6.47 -13.77 13.36
C GLU A 110 -5.22 -14.61 13.08
N LEU A 111 -4.05 -14.09 13.45
CA LEU A 111 -2.75 -14.75 13.33
C LEU A 111 -2.10 -14.90 14.71
N THR A 112 -1.25 -15.91 14.88
CA THR A 112 -0.31 -15.94 16.02
C THR A 112 0.81 -14.93 15.82
N GLY A 113 1.49 -14.52 16.89
CA GLY A 113 2.68 -13.68 16.77
C GLY A 113 3.76 -14.29 15.87
N SER A 114 3.98 -15.61 15.95
CA SER A 114 4.89 -16.32 15.03
C SER A 114 4.47 -16.18 13.57
N GLN A 115 3.17 -16.27 13.27
CA GLN A 115 2.65 -16.11 11.91
C GLN A 115 2.78 -14.66 11.41
N VAL A 116 2.64 -13.68 12.29
CA VAL A 116 2.91 -12.27 11.97
C VAL A 116 4.40 -12.08 11.63
N ILE A 117 5.31 -12.66 12.42
CA ILE A 117 6.76 -12.61 12.15
C ILE A 117 7.07 -13.28 10.80
N GLU A 118 6.51 -14.46 10.53
CA GLU A 118 6.68 -15.16 9.25
C GLU A 118 6.20 -14.33 8.06
N ALA A 119 5.06 -13.64 8.19
CA ALA A 119 4.57 -12.71 7.17
C ALA A 119 5.56 -11.56 6.91
N LEU A 120 6.13 -10.99 7.96
CA LEU A 120 7.11 -9.90 7.86
C LEU A 120 8.46 -10.39 7.29
N GLU A 121 8.90 -11.60 7.64
CA GLU A 121 10.08 -12.22 7.03
C GLU A 121 9.90 -12.38 5.50
N ASN A 122 8.72 -12.83 5.06
CA ASN A 122 8.40 -12.83 3.62
C ASN A 122 8.41 -11.40 3.06
N ALA A 123 7.77 -10.44 3.74
CA ALA A 123 7.67 -9.05 3.28
C ALA A 123 9.03 -8.43 2.95
N TYR A 124 10.04 -8.69 3.77
CA TYR A 124 11.37 -8.07 3.65
C TYR A 124 12.43 -9.01 3.02
N SER A 125 12.03 -10.21 2.61
CA SER A 125 12.90 -11.26 2.03
C SER A 125 13.68 -10.82 0.78
N LYS A 126 13.15 -9.88 0.00
CA LYS A 126 13.75 -9.42 -1.26
C LYS A 126 14.37 -8.03 -1.20
N TYR A 127 14.26 -7.33 -0.07
CA TYR A 127 14.95 -6.06 0.11
C TYR A 127 16.46 -6.21 -0.15
N PRO A 128 17.14 -5.28 -0.85
CA PRO A 128 16.69 -3.95 -1.29
C PRO A 128 15.99 -3.89 -2.66
N LEU A 129 15.60 -5.01 -3.26
CA LEU A 129 14.83 -4.98 -4.51
C LEU A 129 13.46 -4.33 -4.25
N ALA A 130 13.03 -3.43 -5.15
CA ALA A 130 11.70 -2.81 -5.13
C ALA A 130 10.59 -3.80 -5.57
N ASP A 131 10.50 -4.92 -4.85
CA ASP A 131 9.53 -6.00 -5.04
C ASP A 131 8.18 -5.63 -4.40
N GLY A 132 7.08 -6.07 -5.01
CA GLY A 132 5.73 -5.74 -4.56
C GLY A 132 5.41 -6.24 -3.16
N ARG A 133 6.09 -7.30 -2.70
CA ARG A 133 5.81 -7.93 -1.41
C ARG A 133 6.15 -7.07 -0.19
N PHE A 134 6.97 -6.03 -0.31
CA PHE A 134 7.40 -5.19 0.82
C PHE A 134 6.18 -4.69 1.59
N ALA A 135 6.18 -4.82 2.92
CA ALA A 135 5.02 -4.45 3.73
C ALA A 135 5.05 -2.96 4.11
N GLN A 136 3.90 -2.30 3.98
CA GLN A 136 3.55 -1.10 4.75
C GLN A 136 2.67 -1.53 5.93
N ILE A 137 2.87 -0.92 7.11
CA ILE A 137 2.37 -1.47 8.37
C ILE A 137 1.74 -0.41 9.28
N SER A 138 0.82 -0.87 10.16
CA SER A 138 0.22 -0.07 11.23
C SER A 138 0.03 -0.92 12.49
N GLY A 139 0.05 -0.28 13.66
CA GLY A 139 -0.08 -0.94 14.97
C GLY A 139 1.19 -1.66 15.46
N ILE A 140 2.24 -1.68 14.63
CA ILE A 140 3.51 -2.31 14.93
C ILE A 140 4.70 -1.46 14.49
N LYS A 141 5.85 -1.74 15.10
CA LYS A 141 7.17 -1.31 14.66
C LYS A 141 8.02 -2.54 14.38
N VAL A 142 8.74 -2.52 13.26
CA VAL A 142 9.57 -3.63 12.80
C VAL A 142 10.98 -3.13 12.52
N THR A 143 11.96 -3.85 13.04
CA THR A 143 13.37 -3.65 12.71
C THR A 143 13.84 -4.80 11.83
N ILE A 144 14.48 -4.49 10.71
CA ILE A 144 15.06 -5.47 9.79
C ILE A 144 16.57 -5.29 9.62
N ASP A 145 17.29 -6.39 9.46
CA ASP A 145 18.71 -6.47 9.14
C ASP A 145 18.91 -7.14 7.77
N PRO A 146 19.07 -6.36 6.69
CA PRO A 146 19.27 -6.88 5.34
C PRO A 146 20.54 -7.71 5.14
N SER A 147 21.51 -7.65 6.07
CA SER A 147 22.74 -8.45 5.98
C SER A 147 22.51 -9.92 6.33
N ARG A 148 21.36 -10.26 6.92
CA ARG A 148 20.96 -11.62 7.25
C ARG A 148 20.28 -12.30 6.06
N GLU A 149 20.33 -13.63 6.08
CA GLU A 149 19.64 -14.45 5.10
C GLU A 149 18.13 -14.20 5.10
N PRO A 150 17.45 -14.22 3.95
CA PRO A 150 15.98 -14.15 3.89
C PRO A 150 15.33 -15.20 4.81
N GLY A 151 14.33 -14.78 5.60
CA GLY A 151 13.74 -15.62 6.64
C GLY A 151 14.35 -15.44 8.03
N GLN A 152 15.42 -14.64 8.16
CA GLN A 152 16.05 -14.26 9.43
C GLN A 152 16.33 -12.75 9.52
N ARG A 153 15.68 -11.94 8.66
CA ARG A 153 15.95 -10.51 8.55
C ARG A 153 15.20 -9.68 9.57
N VAL A 154 14.06 -10.15 10.07
CA VAL A 154 13.28 -9.43 11.08
C VAL A 154 13.94 -9.65 12.43
N THR A 155 14.53 -8.59 12.98
CA THR A 155 15.27 -8.66 14.25
C THR A 155 14.42 -8.28 15.45
N GLU A 156 13.37 -7.48 15.25
CA GLU A 156 12.46 -7.04 16.29
C GLU A 156 11.09 -6.72 15.71
N VAL A 157 10.04 -7.10 16.43
CA VAL A 157 8.66 -6.66 16.17
C VAL A 157 8.06 -6.22 17.49
N LEU A 158 7.63 -4.96 17.56
CA LEU A 158 6.95 -4.38 18.70
C LEU A 158 5.49 -4.11 18.35
N VAL A 159 4.57 -4.58 19.17
CA VAL A 159 3.14 -4.25 19.11
C VAL A 159 2.86 -3.28 20.26
N ASN A 160 2.44 -2.05 19.95
CA ASN A 160 2.25 -1.00 20.95
C ASN A 160 3.46 -0.79 21.90
N GLY A 161 4.67 -0.93 21.38
CA GLY A 161 5.92 -0.76 22.15
C GLY A 161 6.37 -1.98 22.96
N VAL A 162 5.61 -3.07 22.95
CA VAL A 162 5.97 -4.33 23.64
C VAL A 162 6.39 -5.38 22.60
N PRO A 163 7.45 -6.17 22.85
CA PRO A 163 7.82 -7.27 21.97
C PRO A 163 6.63 -8.20 21.69
N ILE A 164 6.46 -8.57 20.43
CA ILE A 164 5.39 -9.48 20.03
C ILE A 164 5.51 -10.81 20.78
N ASP A 165 4.41 -11.32 21.31
CA ASP A 165 4.35 -12.66 21.89
C ASP A 165 4.14 -13.66 20.75
N PRO A 166 5.08 -14.58 20.49
CA PRO A 166 4.95 -15.58 19.42
C PRO A 166 3.68 -16.43 19.52
N GLN A 167 3.17 -16.67 20.72
CA GLN A 167 1.95 -17.44 20.96
C GLN A 167 0.68 -16.58 21.04
N GLY A 168 0.85 -15.26 21.20
CA GLY A 168 -0.22 -14.28 21.25
C GLY A 168 -1.06 -14.30 19.96
N LYS A 169 -2.34 -13.94 20.08
CA LYS A 169 -3.29 -13.87 18.96
C LYS A 169 -3.54 -12.40 18.62
N TYR A 170 -3.41 -12.07 17.33
CA TYR A 170 -3.52 -10.70 16.83
C TYR A 170 -4.53 -10.65 15.68
N LYS A 171 -5.45 -9.69 15.75
CA LYS A 171 -6.30 -9.33 14.62
C LYS A 171 -5.49 -8.51 13.64
N VAL A 172 -5.31 -9.02 12.43
CA VAL A 172 -4.53 -8.42 11.36
C VAL A 172 -5.46 -8.01 10.22
N ALA A 173 -5.54 -6.71 9.94
CA ALA A 173 -6.17 -6.17 8.75
C ALA A 173 -5.22 -6.32 7.55
N THR A 174 -5.70 -6.89 6.46
CA THR A 174 -4.95 -7.10 5.22
C THR A 174 -5.88 -7.00 4.01
N ASN A 175 -5.35 -7.17 2.80
CA ASN A 175 -6.16 -7.33 1.60
C ASN A 175 -6.34 -8.81 1.22
N ASP A 176 -7.38 -9.10 0.45
CA ASP A 176 -7.73 -10.47 0.05
C ASP A 176 -6.69 -11.13 -0.85
N PHE A 177 -5.95 -10.36 -1.64
CA PHE A 177 -4.80 -10.86 -2.40
C PHE A 177 -3.73 -11.47 -1.48
N LEU A 178 -3.35 -10.78 -0.39
CA LEU A 178 -2.43 -11.32 0.61
C LEU A 178 -3.04 -12.47 1.41
N TYR A 179 -4.31 -12.34 1.80
CA TYR A 179 -5.01 -13.41 2.51
C TYR A 179 -4.99 -14.74 1.72
N ASN A 180 -5.10 -14.67 0.39
CA ASN A 180 -5.04 -15.83 -0.50
C ASN A 180 -3.62 -16.29 -0.87
N GLY A 181 -2.57 -15.76 -0.23
CA GLY A 181 -1.18 -16.17 -0.44
C GLY A 181 -0.42 -15.38 -1.51
N GLY A 182 -1.03 -14.33 -2.07
CA GLY A 182 -0.39 -13.42 -3.02
C GLY A 182 0.96 -12.90 -2.52
N ASP A 183 1.88 -12.61 -3.43
CA ASP A 183 3.25 -12.15 -3.12
C ASP A 183 4.07 -13.08 -2.18
N GLY A 184 3.64 -14.33 -1.98
CA GLY A 184 4.30 -15.32 -1.12
C GLY A 184 3.83 -15.30 0.32
N TYR A 185 2.75 -14.58 0.63
CA TYR A 185 2.17 -14.46 1.97
C TYR A 185 1.32 -15.69 2.36
N GLU A 186 1.78 -16.90 2.04
CA GLU A 186 1.05 -18.17 2.26
C GLU A 186 0.64 -18.37 3.73
N VAL A 187 1.40 -17.81 4.68
CA VAL A 187 1.10 -17.85 6.12
C VAL A 187 -0.29 -17.29 6.45
N PHE A 188 -0.81 -16.32 5.68
CA PHE A 188 -2.14 -15.76 5.94
C PHE A 188 -3.26 -16.80 5.78
N LYS A 189 -3.09 -17.80 4.91
CA LYS A 189 -4.07 -18.89 4.71
C LYS A 189 -4.15 -19.84 5.91
N GLN A 190 -3.15 -19.81 6.78
CA GLN A 190 -3.13 -20.56 8.03
C GLN A 190 -3.83 -19.80 9.18
N GLY A 191 -4.14 -18.52 8.95
CA GLY A 191 -4.87 -17.69 9.89
C GLY A 191 -6.34 -18.02 9.95
N LYS A 192 -6.99 -17.67 11.07
CA LYS A 192 -8.43 -17.80 11.21
C LYS A 192 -9.10 -16.57 10.60
N PHE A 193 -9.81 -16.75 9.50
CA PHE A 193 -10.64 -15.71 8.91
C PHE A 193 -11.68 -15.21 9.91
N LEU A 194 -11.72 -13.90 10.15
CA LEU A 194 -12.67 -13.26 11.07
C LEU A 194 -13.78 -12.49 10.33
N GLY A 195 -13.55 -12.08 9.09
CA GLY A 195 -14.56 -11.39 8.28
C GLY A 195 -13.98 -10.49 7.20
N TRP A 196 -14.88 -10.00 6.35
CA TRP A 196 -14.64 -8.88 5.45
C TRP A 196 -15.00 -7.57 6.17
N SER A 197 -14.52 -6.43 5.66
CA SER A 197 -14.99 -5.11 6.11
C SER A 197 -16.44 -4.87 5.67
N THR A 198 -16.67 -4.30 4.48
CA THR A 198 -18.04 -4.11 3.96
C THR A 198 -18.39 -5.06 2.83
N GLY A 199 -17.39 -5.73 2.24
CA GLY A 199 -17.54 -6.52 1.01
C GLY A 199 -17.47 -5.67 -0.27
N GLU A 200 -17.26 -4.37 -0.15
CA GLU A 200 -16.94 -3.47 -1.27
C GLU A 200 -15.44 -3.42 -1.54
N TRP A 201 -15.07 -2.90 -2.72
CA TRP A 201 -13.66 -2.73 -3.07
C TRP A 201 -12.97 -1.78 -2.10
N MET A 202 -11.74 -2.11 -1.73
CA MET A 202 -10.91 -1.34 -0.81
C MET A 202 -10.81 0.14 -1.21
N ARG A 203 -10.70 0.44 -2.50
CA ARG A 203 -10.69 1.82 -3.02
C ARG A 203 -11.99 2.58 -2.73
N ASP A 204 -13.14 1.92 -2.83
CA ASP A 204 -14.46 2.54 -2.65
C ASP A 204 -14.73 2.76 -1.16
N GLU A 205 -14.31 1.82 -0.32
CA GLU A 205 -14.30 2.00 1.13
C GLU A 205 -13.40 3.17 1.56
N LEU A 206 -12.21 3.32 0.98
CA LEU A 206 -11.31 4.44 1.26
C LEU A 206 -11.88 5.78 0.77
N ILE A 207 -12.53 5.82 -0.40
CA ILE A 207 -13.24 7.01 -0.88
C ILE A 207 -14.32 7.42 0.12
N ARG A 208 -15.11 6.46 0.62
CA ARG A 208 -16.14 6.72 1.64
C ARG A 208 -15.54 7.25 2.94
N TYR A 209 -14.42 6.67 3.38
CA TYR A 209 -13.69 7.13 4.55
C TYR A 209 -13.20 8.57 4.39
N LEU A 210 -12.61 8.92 3.24
CA LEU A 210 -12.13 10.27 2.97
C LEU A 210 -13.25 11.30 2.95
N ARG A 211 -14.44 10.96 2.43
CA ARG A 211 -15.61 11.84 2.50
C ARG A 211 -16.02 12.16 3.95
N GLN A 212 -15.78 11.24 4.89
CA GLN A 212 -16.07 11.43 6.32
C GLN A 212 -14.92 12.13 7.06
N TYR A 213 -13.68 11.84 6.67
CA TYR A 213 -12.45 12.36 7.29
C TYR A 213 -11.56 13.02 6.23
N PRO A 214 -11.93 14.23 5.77
CA PRO A 214 -11.39 14.80 4.52
C PRO A 214 -10.00 15.39 4.63
N LYS A 215 -9.35 15.38 5.79
CA LYS A 215 -8.01 15.97 5.98
C LYS A 215 -6.98 14.88 6.24
N VAL A 216 -6.04 14.73 5.31
CA VAL A 216 -5.02 13.66 5.34
C VAL A 216 -3.65 14.30 5.60
N ASN A 217 -3.02 13.96 6.73
CA ASN A 217 -1.72 14.50 7.12
C ASN A 217 -0.81 13.44 7.78
N PRO A 218 -0.54 12.30 7.11
CA PRO A 218 0.34 11.26 7.65
C PRO A 218 1.80 11.68 7.61
N ALA A 219 2.58 11.14 8.53
CA ALA A 219 4.03 11.27 8.56
C ALA A 219 4.70 9.90 8.49
N VAL A 220 6.01 9.90 8.23
CA VAL A 220 6.87 8.74 8.52
C VAL A 220 7.17 8.77 10.02
N GLU A 221 6.91 7.67 10.70
CA GLU A 221 6.91 7.57 12.17
C GLU A 221 8.02 6.63 12.68
N GLY A 222 8.78 5.99 11.78
CA GLY A 222 9.78 5.00 12.14
C GLY A 222 9.17 3.65 12.53
N ARG A 223 8.06 3.30 11.86
CA ARG A 223 7.43 1.97 11.93
C ARG A 223 8.32 0.91 11.29
N ILE A 224 9.11 1.26 10.27
CA ILE A 224 10.03 0.32 9.61
C ILE A 224 11.47 0.84 9.76
N ILE A 225 12.28 0.16 10.56
CA ILE A 225 13.70 0.46 10.74
C ILE A 225 14.53 -0.54 9.93
N ILE A 226 15.38 -0.03 9.05
CA ILE A 226 16.29 -0.84 8.25
C ILE A 226 17.71 -0.60 8.76
N LEU A 227 18.29 -1.60 9.42
CA LEU A 227 19.65 -1.53 9.93
C LEU A 227 20.65 -1.46 8.79
N ASN A 228 21.77 -0.79 9.03
CA ASN A 228 22.90 -0.69 8.11
C ASN A 228 22.54 -0.11 6.72
N GLN A 229 21.46 0.66 6.59
CA GLN A 229 21.25 1.49 5.41
C GLN A 229 22.41 2.49 5.32
N GLN A 230 23.25 2.35 4.28
CA GLN A 230 24.15 3.44 3.89
C GLN A 230 23.26 4.65 3.61
N SER A 231 23.33 5.64 4.48
CA SER A 231 22.62 6.89 4.31
C SER A 231 23.15 7.53 3.03
N SER A 232 22.38 7.50 1.95
CA SER A 232 22.59 8.43 0.83
C SER A 232 22.14 9.82 1.29
N LEU A 233 22.85 10.37 2.27
CA LEU A 233 22.86 11.79 2.52
C LEU A 233 23.39 12.42 1.24
N HIS A 234 22.52 13.12 0.52
CA HIS A 234 22.95 14.12 -0.46
C HIS A 234 24.00 15.00 0.23
N PRO A 235 25.19 15.21 -0.35
CA PRO A 235 26.07 16.23 0.17
C PRO A 235 25.29 17.55 0.13
N ALA A 236 25.23 18.21 1.29
CA ALA A 236 24.74 19.57 1.39
C ALA A 236 25.46 20.37 0.30
N ILE A 237 24.68 21.02 -0.58
CA ILE A 237 25.23 22.03 -1.46
C ILE A 237 25.74 23.12 -0.51
N ASP A 238 27.06 23.20 -0.40
CA ASP A 238 27.75 24.23 0.34
C ASP A 238 27.48 25.55 -0.37
N ASP A 239 26.51 26.29 0.14
CA ASP A 239 26.12 27.61 -0.36
C ASP A 239 27.13 28.64 0.16
N LYS A 240 28.39 28.48 -0.27
CA LYS A 240 29.48 29.44 -0.11
C LYS A 240 30.53 29.24 -1.21
N ALA A 241 30.38 29.93 -2.34
CA ALA A 241 31.45 30.72 -2.96
C ALA A 241 31.00 31.37 -4.29
N ALA A 242 31.29 32.67 -4.36
CA ALA A 242 31.34 33.58 -5.51
C ALA A 242 30.02 34.15 -6.05
#